data_AF-A0A1F2T0W0-F1
#
_entry.id   AF-A0A1F2T0W0-F1
#
_cell.length_a   1.000
_cell.length_b   1.000
_cell.length_c   1.000
_cell.angle_alpha   90.00
_cell.angle_beta   90.00
_cell.angle_gamma   90.00
#
_symmetry.space_group_name_H-M   'P 1'
#
loop_
_entity.id
_entity.type
_entity.pdbx_description
1 polymer ?
#
loop_
_entity_poly.entity_id
_entity_poly.type
_entity_poly.pdbx_seq_one_letter_code
_entity_poly.pdbx_strand_id
1 'polypeptide(L)'
;MPLAAQRVPMLFVGLLSIACGMWLGLVRLGWNLSLPWPGQLIAHGPLMVCGFLGTLNSLERAVALGSRWGYAAPVLVAAGALMLDLGPLGAFGPMLITGGSFVMVAIFVVVWRRRASLFIATMATGALAWTAGNVQWLGGAPMCRVVFWWLAFLVLTIAGERLELNRVLRPTRAVRSAFIVAMVTVLGGVVAATWWPEPGVRALGVGLLALTWWLARHDVARRAVHQRGVTRFMAVCLLGGYVWLGVGGAIAAFTGVAMPGLLYDAMLHAVFLGFVISMVFAHAPVIFSAVLGLPLEYRPAFYLHVGALHVSLILRVVGDLVDSLGRWRVWGGLLNAVALLVFLLNTGRSMALRGNHGDPI
;
A
#
# COMPACT_ATOMS: atom_id res chain seq x y z
N MET A 1 9.09 -21.81 19.16
CA MET A 1 9.74 -20.51 18.87
C MET A 1 10.58 -20.39 17.56
N PRO A 2 10.60 -21.28 16.56
CA PRO A 2 11.50 -21.08 15.39
C PRO A 2 10.92 -20.29 14.20
N LEU A 3 9.59 -20.30 13.96
CA LEU A 3 9.01 -19.69 12.75
C LEU A 3 8.87 -18.15 12.82
N ALA A 4 8.65 -17.59 14.02
CA ALA A 4 8.57 -16.14 14.19
C ALA A 4 9.93 -15.47 13.95
N ALA A 5 11.03 -16.05 14.46
CA ALA A 5 12.38 -15.54 14.28
C ALA A 5 12.80 -15.47 12.80
N GLN A 6 12.37 -16.43 11.98
CA GLN A 6 12.65 -16.44 10.54
C GLN A 6 11.92 -15.34 9.77
N ARG A 7 10.84 -14.76 10.32
CA ARG A 7 10.03 -13.72 9.68
C ARG A 7 10.54 -12.31 9.97
N VAL A 8 11.23 -12.14 11.12
CA VAL A 8 11.74 -10.85 11.59
C VAL A 8 12.67 -10.15 10.57
N PRO A 9 13.62 -10.84 9.91
CA PRO A 9 14.51 -10.17 8.95
C PRO A 9 13.76 -9.52 7.79
N MET A 10 12.78 -10.21 7.20
CA MET A 10 11.97 -9.66 6.11
C MET A 10 11.14 -8.46 6.59
N LEU A 11 10.53 -8.58 7.76
CA LEU A 11 9.78 -7.47 8.35
C LEU A 11 10.68 -6.26 8.61
N PHE A 12 11.86 -6.48 9.17
CA PHE A 12 12.84 -5.43 9.42
C PHE A 12 13.25 -4.71 8.13
N VAL A 13 13.53 -5.46 7.06
CA VAL A 13 13.86 -4.85 5.75
C VAL A 13 12.68 -4.07 5.18
N GLY A 14 11.44 -4.54 5.35
CA GLY A 14 10.25 -3.75 4.99
C GLY A 14 10.16 -2.44 5.78
N LEU A 15 10.43 -2.47 7.09
CA LEU A 15 10.46 -1.28 7.95
C LEU A 15 11.61 -0.33 7.60
N LEU A 16 12.78 -0.87 7.21
CA LEU A 16 13.90 -0.09 6.70
C LEU A 16 13.52 0.59 5.38
N SER A 17 12.86 -0.13 4.47
CA SER A 17 12.44 0.39 3.17
C SER A 17 11.49 1.58 3.29
N ILE A 18 10.53 1.56 4.23
CA ILE A 18 9.67 2.74 4.48
C ILE A 18 10.46 3.89 5.11
N ALA A 19 11.43 3.62 6.00
CA ALA A 19 12.28 4.66 6.56
C ALA A 19 13.13 5.36 5.48
N CYS A 20 13.82 4.59 4.64
CA CYS A 20 14.58 5.09 3.50
C CYS A 20 13.67 5.79 2.47
N GLY A 21 12.51 5.21 2.17
CA GLY A 21 11.51 5.79 1.28
C GLY A 21 11.02 7.16 1.77
N MET A 22 10.73 7.31 3.07
CA MET A 22 10.40 8.60 3.68
C MET A 22 11.55 9.59 3.59
N TRP A 23 12.78 9.17 3.90
CA TRP A 23 13.98 10.01 3.80
C TRP A 23 14.14 10.59 2.40
N LEU A 24 14.08 9.74 1.37
CA LEU A 24 14.15 10.17 -0.03
C LEU A 24 12.96 11.06 -0.41
N GLY A 25 11.77 10.79 0.12
CA GLY A 25 10.59 11.63 -0.06
C GLY A 25 10.80 13.06 0.46
N LEU A 26 11.42 13.21 1.63
CA LEU A 26 11.76 14.53 2.19
C LEU A 26 12.79 15.26 1.33
N VAL A 27 13.83 14.55 0.84
CA VAL A 27 14.82 15.15 -0.06
C VAL A 27 14.15 15.62 -1.37
N ARG A 28 13.22 14.83 -1.92
CA ARG A 28 12.42 15.23 -3.11
C ARG A 28 11.54 16.46 -2.87
N LEU A 29 11.19 16.77 -1.62
CA LEU A 29 10.45 17.97 -1.24
C LEU A 29 11.34 19.20 -1.00
N GLY A 30 12.67 19.04 -1.09
CA GLY A 30 13.63 20.12 -0.90
C GLY A 30 14.17 20.24 0.54
N TRP A 31 13.94 19.26 1.41
CA TRP A 31 14.64 19.20 2.69
C TRP A 31 16.13 18.89 2.46
N ASN A 32 17.01 19.68 3.08
CA ASN A 32 18.46 19.54 2.92
C ASN A 32 19.00 18.37 3.75
N LEU A 33 18.81 17.15 3.24
CA LEU A 33 19.30 15.91 3.84
C LEU A 33 20.31 15.25 2.91
N SER A 34 21.30 14.57 3.47
CA SER A 34 22.31 13.85 2.69
C SER A 34 21.70 12.64 1.97
N LEU A 35 22.09 12.44 0.72
CA LEU A 35 21.84 11.20 0.01
C LEU A 35 22.93 10.18 0.36
N PRO A 36 22.55 8.95 0.77
CA PRO A 36 23.52 7.86 0.95
C PRO A 36 24.39 7.60 -0.29
N TRP A 37 23.81 7.69 -1.50
CA TRP A 37 24.56 7.58 -2.76
C TRP A 37 23.90 8.36 -3.91
N PRO A 38 24.65 8.74 -4.97
CA PRO A 38 24.13 9.55 -6.08
C PRO A 38 23.04 8.86 -6.90
N GLY A 39 21.88 9.50 -7.08
CA GLY A 39 20.79 8.96 -7.91
C GLY A 39 19.76 8.11 -7.15
N GLN A 40 19.95 7.88 -5.84
CA GLN A 40 19.01 7.13 -5.01
C GLN A 40 17.61 7.74 -4.95
N LEU A 41 17.43 9.03 -5.27
CA LEU A 41 16.11 9.70 -5.27
C LEU A 41 15.05 8.98 -6.09
N ILE A 42 15.46 8.29 -7.16
CA ILE A 42 14.56 7.49 -8.01
C ILE A 42 13.98 6.29 -7.25
N ALA A 43 14.68 5.79 -6.22
CA ALA A 43 14.28 4.65 -5.41
C ALA A 43 13.13 4.94 -4.42
N HIS A 44 12.71 6.20 -4.24
CA HIS A 44 11.59 6.54 -3.35
C HIS A 44 10.34 5.69 -3.62
N GLY A 45 9.84 5.70 -4.85
CA GLY A 45 8.66 4.91 -5.24
C GLY A 45 8.85 3.40 -5.07
N PRO A 46 9.93 2.83 -5.65
CA PRO A 46 10.29 1.43 -5.44
C PRO A 46 10.39 0.99 -3.98
N LEU A 47 11.01 1.77 -3.10
CA LEU A 47 11.16 1.42 -1.69
C LEU A 47 9.82 1.48 -0.95
N MET A 48 9.00 2.50 -1.23
CA MET A 48 7.68 2.63 -0.60
C MET A 48 6.70 1.54 -1.05
N VAL A 49 6.65 1.21 -2.35
CA VAL A 49 5.70 0.23 -2.89
C VAL A 49 6.29 -1.19 -2.81
N CYS A 50 7.42 -1.44 -3.46
CA CYS A 50 7.95 -2.79 -3.56
C CYS A 50 8.67 -3.19 -2.28
N GLY A 51 9.56 -2.35 -1.77
CA GLY A 51 10.38 -2.67 -0.60
C GLY A 51 9.55 -2.83 0.67
N PHE A 52 8.71 -1.86 0.99
CA PHE A 52 7.85 -1.93 2.17
C PHE A 52 6.60 -2.79 1.93
N LEU A 53 5.67 -2.31 1.09
CA LEU A 53 4.36 -2.96 0.95
C LEU A 53 4.45 -4.31 0.22
N GLY A 54 5.33 -4.45 -0.77
CA GLY A 54 5.58 -5.71 -1.46
C GLY A 54 6.12 -6.79 -0.52
N THR A 55 7.08 -6.45 0.35
CA THR A 55 7.58 -7.37 1.37
C THR A 55 6.50 -7.74 2.38
N LEU A 56 5.75 -6.77 2.91
CA LEU A 56 4.70 -7.03 3.90
C LEU A 56 3.58 -7.91 3.34
N ASN A 57 3.06 -7.55 2.17
CA ASN A 57 1.97 -8.29 1.52
C ASN A 57 2.42 -9.71 1.15
N SER A 58 3.60 -9.88 0.56
CA SER A 58 4.11 -11.21 0.21
C SER A 58 4.40 -12.07 1.43
N LEU A 59 4.87 -11.47 2.54
CA LEU A 59 5.07 -12.17 3.80
C LEU A 59 3.75 -12.64 4.39
N GLU A 60 2.73 -11.79 4.40
CA GLU A 60 1.40 -12.16 4.88
C GLU A 60 0.81 -13.32 4.06
N ARG A 61 0.90 -13.25 2.72
CA ARG A 61 0.41 -14.33 1.84
C ARG A 61 1.22 -15.62 1.99
N ALA A 62 2.52 -15.54 2.20
CA ALA A 62 3.36 -16.71 2.48
C ALA A 62 2.96 -17.39 3.81
N VAL A 63 2.70 -16.58 4.85
CA VAL A 63 2.20 -17.07 6.15
C VAL A 63 0.84 -17.74 5.98
N ALA A 64 -0.10 -17.11 5.27
CA ALA A 64 -1.44 -17.63 5.03
C ALA A 64 -1.45 -18.93 4.19
N LEU A 65 -0.52 -19.06 3.23
CA LEU A 65 -0.39 -20.28 2.43
C LEU A 65 0.13 -21.47 3.25
N GLY A 66 0.95 -21.20 4.28
CA GLY A 66 1.53 -22.22 5.16
C GLY A 66 2.58 -23.11 4.47
N SER A 67 3.14 -22.68 3.33
CA SER A 67 4.11 -23.48 2.56
C SER A 67 5.48 -22.82 2.48
N ARG A 68 6.55 -23.63 2.58
CA ARG A 68 7.94 -23.15 2.63
C ARG A 68 8.35 -22.38 1.37
N TRP A 69 7.92 -22.83 0.19
CA TRP A 69 8.26 -22.16 -1.07
C TRP A 69 7.61 -20.78 -1.19
N GLY A 70 6.47 -20.54 -0.52
CA GLY A 70 5.79 -19.24 -0.55
C GLY A 70 6.65 -18.11 0.03
N TYR A 71 7.56 -18.44 0.97
CA TYR A 71 8.51 -17.47 1.53
C TYR A 71 9.57 -17.00 0.53
N ALA A 72 9.73 -17.64 -0.63
CA ALA A 72 10.59 -17.12 -1.68
C ALA A 72 10.13 -15.72 -2.15
N ALA A 73 8.83 -15.42 -2.14
CA ALA A 73 8.31 -14.10 -2.50
C ALA A 73 8.87 -12.99 -1.58
N PRO A 74 8.59 -12.97 -0.27
CA PRO A 74 9.09 -11.91 0.62
C PRO A 74 10.62 -11.91 0.74
N VAL A 75 11.30 -13.05 0.65
CA VAL A 75 12.77 -13.09 0.68
C VAL A 75 13.36 -12.37 -0.53
N LEU A 76 12.88 -12.66 -1.75
CA LEU A 76 13.36 -12.00 -2.96
C LEU A 76 13.06 -10.50 -2.95
N VAL A 77 11.86 -10.11 -2.52
CA VAL A 77 11.47 -8.69 -2.46
C VAL A 77 12.30 -7.93 -1.42
N ALA A 78 12.47 -8.50 -0.22
CA ALA A 78 13.29 -7.89 0.83
C ALA A 78 14.77 -7.80 0.40
N ALA A 79 15.33 -8.86 -0.17
CA ALA A 79 16.71 -8.84 -0.67
C ALA A 79 16.89 -7.77 -1.76
N GLY A 80 15.94 -7.68 -2.70
CA GLY A 80 15.96 -6.65 -3.74
C GLY A 80 15.83 -5.23 -3.18
N ALA A 81 14.99 -5.01 -2.17
CA ALA A 81 14.85 -3.73 -1.49
C ALA A 81 16.12 -3.31 -0.75
N LEU A 82 16.75 -4.25 -0.04
CA LEU A 82 18.03 -4.02 0.64
C LEU A 82 19.12 -3.62 -0.37
N MET A 83 19.13 -4.20 -1.57
CA MET A 83 20.06 -3.80 -2.63
C MET A 83 19.83 -2.35 -3.08
N LEU A 84 18.58 -1.87 -3.12
CA LEU A 84 18.28 -0.46 -3.43
C LEU A 84 18.73 0.50 -2.32
N ASP A 85 18.72 0.05 -1.06
CA ASP A 85 19.17 0.83 0.08
C ASP A 85 20.70 0.92 0.15
N LEU A 86 21.40 -0.18 -0.08
CA LEU A 86 22.85 -0.29 0.15
C LEU A 86 23.73 0.26 -0.97
N GLY A 87 23.22 0.48 -2.19
CA GLY A 87 24.02 1.14 -3.24
C GLY A 87 23.58 0.84 -4.68
N PRO A 88 24.29 1.40 -5.67
CA PRO A 88 23.96 1.27 -7.09
C PRO A 88 24.37 -0.12 -7.63
N LEU A 89 23.68 -1.16 -7.20
CA LEU A 89 23.89 -2.54 -7.66
C LEU A 89 23.17 -2.81 -9.00
N GLY A 90 22.94 -1.76 -9.80
CA GLY A 90 22.32 -1.85 -11.12
C GLY A 90 20.94 -2.53 -11.11
N ALA A 91 20.75 -3.50 -11.99
CA ALA A 91 19.47 -4.18 -12.21
C ALA A 91 19.15 -5.29 -11.19
N PHE A 92 20.07 -5.65 -10.29
CA PHE A 92 19.87 -6.76 -9.35
C PHE A 92 18.70 -6.55 -8.39
N GLY A 93 18.58 -5.36 -7.79
CA GLY A 93 17.45 -5.02 -6.92
C GLY A 93 16.09 -5.15 -7.63
N PRO A 94 15.89 -4.47 -8.77
CA PRO A 94 14.68 -4.63 -9.59
C PRO A 94 14.43 -6.07 -10.04
N MET A 95 15.48 -6.83 -10.40
CA MET A 95 15.36 -8.24 -10.83
C MET A 95 14.83 -9.13 -9.72
N LEU A 96 15.37 -9.01 -8.50
CA LEU A 96 14.92 -9.78 -7.33
C LEU A 96 13.47 -9.42 -6.97
N ILE A 97 13.12 -8.13 -6.95
CA ILE A 97 11.74 -7.66 -6.71
C ILE A 97 10.78 -8.25 -7.76
N THR A 98 11.19 -8.26 -9.03
CA THR A 98 10.41 -8.83 -10.13
C THR A 98 10.21 -10.33 -9.94
N GLY A 99 11.26 -11.07 -9.59
CA GLY A 99 11.19 -12.50 -9.25
C GLY A 99 10.23 -12.77 -8.10
N GLY A 100 10.27 -11.95 -7.04
CA GLY A 100 9.34 -12.04 -5.92
C GLY A 100 7.88 -11.81 -6.31
N SER A 101 7.60 -10.89 -7.24
CA SER A 101 6.25 -10.70 -7.76
C SER A 101 5.73 -11.89 -8.57
N PHE A 102 6.59 -12.61 -9.31
CA PHE A 102 6.20 -13.87 -9.97
C PHE A 102 5.86 -14.97 -8.97
N VAL A 103 6.63 -15.09 -7.88
CA VAL A 103 6.30 -16.04 -6.80
C VAL A 103 4.96 -15.67 -6.16
N MET A 104 4.68 -14.39 -5.95
CA MET A 104 3.38 -13.92 -5.45
C MET A 104 2.23 -14.33 -6.36
N VAL A 105 2.37 -14.20 -7.68
CA VAL A 105 1.38 -14.70 -8.66
C VAL A 105 1.20 -16.21 -8.52
N ALA A 106 2.29 -16.98 -8.38
CA ALA A 106 2.22 -18.43 -8.17
C ALA A 106 1.46 -18.80 -6.88
N ILE A 107 1.64 -18.05 -5.79
CA ILE A 107 0.86 -18.21 -4.54
C ILE A 107 -0.64 -18.06 -4.85
N PHE A 108 -1.04 -17.01 -5.57
CA PHE A 108 -2.43 -16.81 -5.92
C PHE A 108 -2.99 -17.87 -6.87
N VAL A 109 -2.19 -18.41 -7.79
CA VAL A 109 -2.60 -19.55 -8.63
C VAL A 109 -2.92 -20.78 -7.78
N VAL A 110 -2.07 -21.08 -6.78
CA VAL A 110 -2.31 -22.21 -5.87
C VAL A 110 -3.55 -21.98 -5.01
N VAL A 111 -3.71 -20.78 -4.45
CA VAL A 111 -4.88 -20.42 -3.63
C VAL A 111 -6.17 -20.46 -4.47
N TRP A 112 -6.13 -19.98 -5.71
CA TRP A 112 -7.25 -20.06 -6.66
C TRP A 112 -7.65 -21.50 -6.95
N ARG A 113 -6.68 -22.39 -7.22
CA ARG A 113 -6.94 -23.82 -7.46
C ARG A 113 -7.56 -24.52 -6.25
N ARG A 114 -7.21 -24.10 -5.02
CA ARG A 114 -7.84 -24.61 -3.80
C ARG A 114 -9.28 -24.15 -3.67
N ARG A 115 -9.56 -22.88 -3.96
CA ARG A 115 -10.91 -22.32 -3.84
C ARG A 115 -11.09 -21.06 -4.66
N ALA A 116 -11.64 -21.18 -5.86
CA ALA A 116 -11.93 -20.03 -6.71
C ALA A 116 -12.98 -19.09 -6.06
N SER A 117 -12.69 -17.80 -6.04
CA SER A 117 -13.61 -16.78 -5.53
C SER A 117 -13.25 -15.41 -6.09
N LEU A 118 -14.23 -14.50 -6.15
CA LEU A 118 -14.02 -13.16 -6.71
C LEU A 118 -12.90 -12.40 -5.97
N PHE A 119 -12.81 -12.50 -4.64
CA PHE A 119 -11.76 -11.80 -3.90
C PHE A 119 -10.36 -12.34 -4.21
N ILE A 120 -10.20 -13.65 -4.40
CA ILE A 120 -8.92 -14.24 -4.83
C ILE A 120 -8.58 -13.78 -6.25
N ALA A 121 -9.55 -13.75 -7.17
CA ALA A 121 -9.32 -13.21 -8.51
C ALA A 121 -8.83 -11.76 -8.45
N THR A 122 -9.50 -10.90 -7.67
CA THR A 122 -9.12 -9.49 -7.55
C THR A 122 -7.71 -9.31 -6.99
N MET A 123 -7.35 -10.04 -5.93
CA MET A 123 -5.98 -9.99 -5.39
C MET A 123 -4.94 -10.55 -6.37
N ALA A 124 -5.27 -11.63 -7.09
CA ALA A 124 -4.41 -12.21 -8.12
C ALA A 124 -4.16 -11.22 -9.27
N THR A 125 -5.22 -10.51 -9.70
CA THR A 125 -5.11 -9.42 -10.68
C THR A 125 -4.22 -8.29 -10.17
N GLY A 126 -4.30 -7.95 -8.88
CA GLY A 126 -3.36 -7.03 -8.23
C GLY A 126 -1.90 -7.52 -8.33
N ALA A 127 -1.65 -8.79 -8.02
CA ALA A 127 -0.31 -9.39 -8.12
C ALA A 127 0.22 -9.43 -9.57
N LEU A 128 -0.66 -9.65 -10.55
CA LEU A 128 -0.32 -9.56 -11.97
C LEU A 128 0.01 -8.11 -12.37
N ALA A 129 -0.76 -7.13 -11.89
CA ALA A 129 -0.46 -5.72 -12.11
C ALA A 129 0.90 -5.33 -11.52
N TRP A 130 1.21 -5.82 -10.31
CA TRP A 130 2.52 -5.62 -9.70
C TRP A 130 3.65 -6.19 -10.56
N THR A 131 3.49 -7.43 -11.03
CA THR A 131 4.44 -8.11 -11.89
C THR A 131 4.65 -7.35 -13.20
N ALA A 132 3.57 -6.90 -13.84
CA ALA A 132 3.64 -6.11 -15.07
C ALA A 132 4.38 -4.77 -14.85
N GLY A 133 4.13 -4.10 -13.72
CA GLY A 133 4.87 -2.89 -13.34
C GLY A 133 6.36 -3.15 -13.12
N ASN A 134 6.69 -4.23 -12.39
CA ASN A 134 8.08 -4.60 -12.10
C ASN A 134 8.84 -5.02 -13.37
N VAL A 135 8.22 -5.77 -14.27
CA VAL A 135 8.82 -6.14 -15.57
C VAL A 135 9.08 -4.89 -16.42
N GLN A 136 8.14 -3.95 -16.47
CA GLN A 136 8.35 -2.68 -17.17
C GLN A 136 9.47 -1.86 -16.54
N TRP A 137 9.51 -1.78 -15.22
CA TRP A 137 10.58 -1.10 -14.49
C TRP A 137 11.95 -1.71 -14.76
N LEU A 138 12.06 -3.04 -14.70
CA LEU A 138 13.28 -3.78 -15.03
C LEU A 138 13.69 -3.56 -16.50
N GLY A 139 12.72 -3.42 -17.40
CA GLY A 139 12.93 -3.03 -18.80
C GLY A 139 13.27 -1.56 -19.04
N GLY A 140 13.45 -0.76 -17.98
CA GLY A 140 13.84 0.66 -18.08
C GLY A 140 12.69 1.63 -18.32
N ALA A 141 11.44 1.20 -18.19
CA ALA A 141 10.29 2.10 -18.31
C ALA A 141 10.34 3.21 -17.23
N PRO A 142 9.94 4.45 -17.56
CA PRO A 142 9.98 5.56 -16.62
C PRO A 142 8.99 5.36 -15.47
N MET A 143 9.38 5.79 -14.27
CA MET A 143 8.60 5.63 -13.04
C MET A 143 7.22 6.28 -13.11
N CYS A 144 7.07 7.34 -13.92
CA CYS A 144 5.77 7.97 -14.13
C CYS A 144 4.73 7.06 -14.79
N ARG A 145 5.17 6.03 -15.54
CA ARG A 145 4.31 5.01 -16.13
C ARG A 145 4.14 3.81 -15.21
N VAL A 146 5.25 3.34 -14.63
CA VAL A 146 5.28 2.14 -13.77
C VAL A 146 4.37 2.29 -12.55
N VAL A 147 4.29 3.49 -11.97
CA VAL A 147 3.56 3.69 -10.71
C VAL A 147 2.07 3.34 -10.82
N PHE A 148 1.46 3.46 -12.00
CA PHE A 148 0.02 3.17 -12.17
C PHE A 148 -0.26 1.67 -12.04
N TRP A 149 0.68 0.83 -12.44
CA TRP A 149 0.64 -0.62 -12.23
C TRP A 149 0.76 -0.98 -10.74
N TRP A 150 1.65 -0.28 -10.02
CA TRP A 150 1.81 -0.41 -8.57
C TRP A 150 0.60 0.11 -7.79
N LEU A 151 -0.04 1.17 -8.29
CA LEU A 151 -1.29 1.69 -7.76
C LEU A 151 -2.41 0.65 -7.91
N ALA A 152 -2.59 0.10 -9.11
CA ALA A 152 -3.57 -0.98 -9.34
C ALA A 152 -3.29 -2.21 -8.48
N PHE A 153 -2.02 -2.61 -8.33
CA PHE A 153 -1.64 -3.68 -7.42
C PHE A 153 -2.21 -3.47 -6.02
N LEU A 154 -1.86 -2.36 -5.37
CA LEU A 154 -2.24 -2.11 -3.98
C LEU A 154 -3.76 -1.90 -3.84
N VAL A 155 -4.37 -1.13 -4.74
CA VAL A 155 -5.82 -0.89 -4.72
C VAL A 155 -6.61 -2.19 -4.89
N LEU A 156 -6.23 -3.05 -5.84
CA LEU A 156 -6.94 -4.30 -6.09
C LEU A 156 -6.68 -5.34 -5.00
N THR A 157 -5.46 -5.42 -4.45
CA THR A 157 -5.19 -6.29 -3.29
C THR A 157 -6.07 -5.89 -2.10
N ILE A 158 -6.08 -4.61 -1.73
CA ILE A 158 -6.92 -4.10 -0.63
C ILE A 158 -8.41 -4.32 -0.92
N ALA A 159 -8.88 -3.98 -2.12
CA ALA A 159 -10.27 -4.17 -2.49
C ALA A 159 -10.69 -5.65 -2.44
N GLY A 160 -9.79 -6.56 -2.85
CA GLY A 160 -9.96 -8.01 -2.71
C GLY A 160 -10.09 -8.44 -1.26
N GLU A 161 -9.19 -8.01 -0.38
CA GLU A 161 -9.25 -8.29 1.06
C GLU A 161 -10.53 -7.74 1.72
N ARG A 162 -11.05 -6.60 1.22
CA ARG A 162 -12.35 -6.05 1.66
C ARG A 162 -13.51 -6.91 1.20
N LEU A 163 -13.47 -7.36 -0.04
CA LEU A 163 -14.47 -8.27 -0.57
C LEU A 163 -14.49 -9.61 0.19
N GLU A 164 -13.33 -10.10 0.65
CA GLU A 164 -13.22 -11.30 1.48
C GLU A 164 -13.98 -11.15 2.81
N LEU A 165 -13.79 -10.04 3.54
CA LEU A 165 -14.52 -9.80 4.79
C LEU A 165 -16.01 -9.53 4.58
N ASN A 166 -16.37 -8.91 3.46
CA ASN A 166 -17.77 -8.66 3.10
C ASN A 166 -18.52 -9.93 2.67
N ARG A 167 -17.85 -11.09 2.58
CA ARG A 167 -18.50 -12.37 2.26
C ARG A 167 -19.64 -12.73 3.21
N VAL A 168 -19.53 -12.32 4.47
CA VAL A 168 -20.57 -12.54 5.49
C VAL A 168 -21.89 -11.86 5.10
N LEU A 169 -21.82 -10.75 4.34
CA LEU A 169 -22.95 -9.93 3.93
C LEU A 169 -23.66 -10.46 2.67
N ARG A 170 -23.12 -11.50 2.02
CA ARG A 170 -23.69 -12.15 0.83
C ARG A 170 -24.18 -11.16 -0.26
N PRO A 171 -23.27 -10.39 -0.89
CA PRO A 171 -23.64 -9.38 -1.88
C PRO A 171 -24.42 -9.98 -3.06
N THR A 172 -25.45 -9.27 -3.51
CA THR A 172 -26.30 -9.63 -4.65
C THR A 172 -25.49 -9.67 -5.95
N ARG A 173 -26.05 -10.28 -7.01
CA ARG A 173 -25.40 -10.36 -8.32
C ARG A 173 -25.05 -8.96 -8.86
N ALA A 174 -25.97 -8.00 -8.75
CA ALA A 174 -25.74 -6.61 -9.18
C ALA A 174 -24.56 -5.95 -8.46
N VAL A 175 -24.46 -6.13 -7.13
CA VAL A 175 -23.35 -5.58 -6.33
C VAL A 175 -22.01 -6.19 -6.74
N ARG A 176 -21.97 -7.50 -7.03
CA ARG A 176 -20.75 -8.16 -7.54
C ARG A 176 -20.38 -7.68 -8.94
N SER A 177 -21.35 -7.55 -9.84
CA SER A 177 -21.10 -7.04 -11.19
C SER A 177 -20.57 -5.60 -11.17
N ALA A 178 -21.14 -4.73 -10.33
CA ALA A 178 -20.64 -3.36 -10.17
C ALA A 178 -19.17 -3.33 -9.70
N PHE A 179 -18.79 -4.23 -8.79
CA PHE A 179 -17.40 -4.37 -8.36
C PHE A 179 -16.48 -4.83 -9.50
N ILE A 180 -16.91 -5.84 -10.27
CA ILE A 180 -16.14 -6.35 -11.41
C ILE A 180 -15.94 -5.27 -12.46
N VAL A 181 -16.99 -4.50 -12.79
CA VAL A 181 -16.89 -3.38 -13.72
C VAL A 181 -15.88 -2.36 -13.21
N ALA A 182 -15.96 -1.95 -11.95
CA ALA A 182 -15.00 -1.00 -11.37
C ALA A 182 -13.55 -1.52 -11.42
N MET A 183 -13.33 -2.80 -11.08
CA MET A 183 -12.02 -3.47 -11.18
C MET A 183 -11.49 -3.49 -12.62
N VAL A 184 -12.33 -3.86 -13.59
CA VAL A 184 -11.97 -3.90 -15.01
C VAL A 184 -11.68 -2.49 -15.54
N THR A 185 -12.44 -1.48 -15.11
CA THR A 185 -12.19 -0.08 -15.49
C THR A 185 -10.85 0.42 -14.95
N VAL A 186 -10.50 0.10 -13.69
CA VAL A 186 -9.17 0.41 -13.12
C VAL A 186 -8.07 -0.23 -13.98
N LEU A 187 -8.18 -1.52 -14.25
CA LEU A 187 -7.14 -2.27 -14.96
C LEU A 187 -7.03 -1.82 -16.42
N GLY A 188 -8.16 -1.61 -17.08
CA GLY A 188 -8.24 -1.08 -18.44
C GLY A 188 -7.65 0.33 -18.54
N GLY A 189 -7.87 1.18 -17.53
CA GLY A 189 -7.25 2.50 -17.44
C GLY A 189 -5.73 2.45 -17.33
N VAL A 190 -5.18 1.57 -16.48
CA VAL A 190 -3.72 1.38 -16.37
C VAL A 190 -3.10 0.85 -17.66
N VAL A 191 -3.75 -0.14 -18.30
CA VAL A 191 -3.30 -0.67 -19.59
C VAL A 191 -3.35 0.43 -20.66
N ALA A 192 -4.45 1.17 -20.74
CA ALA A 192 -4.61 2.28 -21.67
C ALA A 192 -3.57 3.38 -21.45
N ALA A 193 -3.24 3.71 -20.19
CA ALA A 193 -2.24 4.72 -19.85
C ALA A 193 -0.82 4.40 -20.37
N THR A 194 -0.56 3.14 -20.73
CA THR A 194 0.70 2.73 -21.34
C THR A 194 0.86 3.30 -22.75
N TRP A 195 -0.25 3.45 -23.49
CA TRP A 195 -0.29 3.89 -24.89
C TRP A 195 -0.89 5.29 -25.06
N TRP A 196 -1.89 5.61 -24.24
CA TRP A 196 -2.60 6.89 -24.19
C TRP A 196 -2.59 7.39 -22.74
N PRO A 197 -1.50 8.05 -22.31
CA PRO A 197 -1.30 8.38 -20.90
C PRO A 197 -2.46 9.15 -20.28
N GLU A 198 -2.88 10.26 -20.88
CA GLU A 198 -3.94 11.09 -20.31
C GLU A 198 -5.32 10.40 -20.31
N PRO A 199 -5.84 9.89 -21.46
CA PRO A 199 -7.12 9.15 -21.45
C PRO A 199 -7.11 7.92 -20.54
N GLY A 200 -5.98 7.21 -20.47
CA GLY A 200 -5.81 6.06 -19.60
C GLY A 200 -5.86 6.42 -18.11
N VAL A 201 -5.19 7.50 -17.69
CA VAL A 201 -5.26 8.00 -16.31
C VAL A 201 -6.68 8.46 -15.97
N ARG A 202 -7.40 9.10 -16.91
CA ARG A 202 -8.81 9.46 -16.70
C ARG A 202 -9.69 8.23 -16.47
N ALA A 203 -9.53 7.20 -17.30
CA ALA A 203 -10.24 5.93 -17.16
C ALA A 203 -9.89 5.21 -15.83
N LEU A 204 -8.62 5.21 -15.44
CA LEU A 204 -8.19 4.74 -14.12
C LEU A 204 -8.92 5.51 -13.01
N GLY A 205 -8.96 6.84 -13.08
CA GLY A 205 -9.66 7.69 -12.13
C GLY A 205 -11.15 7.36 -11.99
N VAL A 206 -11.85 7.14 -13.11
CA VAL A 206 -13.25 6.68 -13.12
C VAL A 206 -13.38 5.33 -12.41
N GLY A 207 -12.47 4.39 -12.68
CA GLY A 207 -12.43 3.11 -11.99
C GLY A 207 -12.21 3.24 -10.48
N LEU A 208 -11.29 4.13 -10.05
CA LEU A 208 -11.04 4.41 -8.64
C LEU A 208 -12.24 5.03 -7.94
N LEU A 209 -12.96 5.95 -8.60
CA LEU A 209 -14.20 6.53 -8.09
C LEU A 209 -15.31 5.48 -7.97
N ALA A 210 -15.43 4.59 -8.96
CA ALA A 210 -16.39 3.48 -8.92
C ALA A 210 -16.09 2.49 -7.78
N LEU A 211 -14.81 2.13 -7.57
CA LEU A 211 -14.39 1.31 -6.43
C LEU A 211 -14.64 2.03 -5.10
N THR A 212 -14.33 3.33 -5.02
CA THR A 212 -14.57 4.14 -3.82
C THR A 212 -16.05 4.13 -3.45
N TRP A 213 -16.92 4.38 -4.43
CA TRP A 213 -18.37 4.34 -4.25
C TRP A 213 -18.83 2.96 -3.77
N TRP A 214 -18.33 1.89 -4.40
CA TRP A 214 -18.68 0.53 -4.02
C TRP A 214 -18.28 0.21 -2.57
N LEU A 215 -17.03 0.53 -2.20
CA LEU A 215 -16.50 0.32 -0.85
C LEU A 215 -17.27 1.13 0.19
N ALA A 216 -17.51 2.41 -0.06
CA ALA A 216 -18.24 3.29 0.86
C ALA A 216 -19.69 2.82 1.11
N ARG A 217 -20.31 2.14 0.14
CA ARG A 217 -21.70 1.67 0.21
C ARG A 217 -21.83 0.26 0.76
N HIS A 218 -20.93 -0.64 0.39
CA HIS A 218 -21.10 -2.08 0.61
C HIS A 218 -20.13 -2.67 1.63
N ASP A 219 -19.11 -1.93 2.06
CA ASP A 219 -18.15 -2.43 3.05
C ASP A 219 -18.72 -2.48 4.47
N VAL A 220 -18.33 -3.51 5.22
CA VAL A 220 -18.67 -3.68 6.64
C VAL A 220 -18.18 -2.54 7.53
N ALA A 221 -17.14 -1.79 7.10
CA ALA A 221 -16.59 -0.63 7.79
C ALA A 221 -17.68 0.38 8.24
N ARG A 222 -18.71 0.60 7.42
CA ARG A 222 -19.82 1.53 7.74
C ARG A 222 -20.64 1.10 8.96
N ARG A 223 -20.73 -0.21 9.21
CA ARG A 223 -21.35 -0.75 10.43
C ARG A 223 -20.33 -0.84 11.57
N ALA A 224 -19.11 -1.26 11.25
CA ALA A 224 -18.03 -1.43 12.22
C ALA A 224 -17.62 -0.13 12.92
N VAL A 225 -17.82 1.05 12.30
CA VAL A 225 -17.53 2.35 12.93
C VAL A 225 -18.38 2.64 14.18
N HIS A 226 -19.54 1.97 14.32
CA HIS A 226 -20.41 2.08 15.49
C HIS A 226 -20.04 1.11 16.61
N GLN A 227 -19.04 0.23 16.39
CA GLN A 227 -18.54 -0.70 17.40
C GLN A 227 -17.58 0.01 18.37
N ARG A 228 -16.88 -0.74 19.23
CA ARG A 228 -15.87 -0.21 20.16
C ARG A 228 -14.52 -0.89 19.97
N GLY A 229 -13.47 -0.32 20.56
CA GLY A 229 -12.12 -0.88 20.53
C GLY A 229 -11.51 -0.94 19.13
N VAL A 230 -10.75 -2.03 18.87
CA VAL A 230 -10.01 -2.22 17.63
C VAL A 230 -10.92 -2.18 16.39
N THR A 231 -12.12 -2.76 16.46
CA THR A 231 -13.06 -2.80 15.33
C THR A 231 -13.48 -1.40 14.87
N ARG A 232 -13.72 -0.48 15.83
CA ARG A 232 -14.02 0.93 15.50
C ARG A 232 -12.81 1.64 14.93
N PHE A 233 -11.64 1.43 15.52
CA PHE A 233 -10.39 2.01 15.01
C PHE A 233 -10.13 1.61 13.57
N MET A 234 -10.20 0.30 13.27
CA MET A 234 -10.07 -0.23 11.91
C MET A 234 -11.06 0.46 10.97
N ALA A 235 -12.34 0.53 11.36
CA ALA A 235 -13.37 1.16 10.54
C ALA A 235 -13.11 2.64 10.25
N VAL A 236 -12.62 3.42 11.22
CA VAL A 236 -12.26 4.83 11.02
C VAL A 236 -11.14 4.95 9.97
N CYS A 237 -10.08 4.15 10.09
CA CYS A 237 -8.99 4.12 9.12
C CYS A 237 -9.47 3.71 7.73
N LEU A 238 -10.32 2.68 7.63
CA LEU A 238 -10.90 2.22 6.35
C LEU A 238 -11.72 3.32 5.68
N LEU A 239 -12.64 3.94 6.42
CA LEU A 239 -13.52 5.00 5.90
C LEU A 239 -12.73 6.26 5.50
N GLY A 240 -11.76 6.66 6.33
CA GLY A 240 -10.84 7.75 6.00
C GLY A 240 -10.05 7.45 4.73
N GLY A 241 -9.55 6.22 4.59
CA GLY A 241 -8.88 5.75 3.38
C GLY A 241 -9.78 5.83 2.14
N TYR A 242 -11.05 5.45 2.24
CA TYR A 242 -11.98 5.55 1.09
C TYR A 242 -12.17 6.98 0.61
N VAL A 243 -12.23 7.96 1.53
CA VAL A 243 -12.27 9.39 1.14
C VAL A 243 -11.07 9.74 0.29
N TRP A 244 -9.87 9.33 0.70
CA TRP A 244 -8.64 9.60 -0.05
C TRP A 244 -8.52 8.85 -1.38
N LEU A 245 -9.04 7.63 -1.47
CA LEU A 245 -9.16 6.92 -2.74
C LEU A 245 -10.05 7.70 -3.71
N GLY A 246 -11.14 8.28 -3.20
CA GLY A 246 -12.03 9.15 -3.96
C GLY A 246 -11.34 10.43 -4.42
N VAL A 247 -10.57 11.09 -3.54
CA VAL A 247 -9.79 12.29 -3.89
C VAL A 247 -8.77 11.98 -4.99
N GLY A 248 -7.97 10.93 -4.84
CA GLY A 248 -7.01 10.51 -5.86
C GLY A 248 -7.67 10.11 -7.17
N GLY A 249 -8.79 9.38 -7.10
CA GLY A 249 -9.61 9.03 -8.28
C GLY A 249 -10.20 10.25 -8.99
N ALA A 250 -10.65 11.25 -8.24
CA ALA A 250 -11.16 12.51 -8.80
C ALA A 250 -10.07 13.29 -9.52
N ILE A 251 -8.90 13.46 -8.89
CA ILE A 251 -7.77 14.14 -9.54
C ILE A 251 -7.42 13.42 -10.85
N ALA A 252 -7.29 12.09 -10.82
CA ALA A 252 -7.01 11.29 -12.02
C ALA A 252 -8.08 11.45 -13.12
N ALA A 253 -9.36 11.35 -12.77
CA ALA A 253 -10.49 11.42 -13.70
C ALA A 253 -10.61 12.80 -14.38
N PHE A 254 -10.46 13.88 -13.61
CA PHE A 254 -10.66 15.24 -14.11
C PHE A 254 -9.44 15.82 -14.82
N THR A 255 -8.23 15.43 -14.41
CA THR A 255 -6.99 16.03 -14.93
C THR A 255 -6.26 15.14 -15.94
N GLY A 256 -6.40 13.81 -15.83
CA GLY A 256 -5.62 12.87 -16.64
C GLY A 256 -4.11 12.97 -16.44
N VAL A 257 -3.65 13.52 -15.31
CA VAL A 257 -2.24 13.82 -15.08
C VAL A 257 -1.36 12.55 -15.07
N ALA A 258 -0.56 12.37 -16.12
CA ALA A 258 0.29 11.19 -16.31
C ALA A 258 1.80 11.48 -16.19
N MET A 259 2.18 12.75 -16.02
CA MET A 259 3.56 13.20 -15.93
C MET A 259 3.88 13.79 -14.55
N PRO A 260 5.13 13.71 -14.08
CA PRO A 260 5.52 14.28 -12.79
C PRO A 260 5.19 15.78 -12.69
N GLY A 261 4.56 16.17 -11.58
CA GLY A 261 4.11 17.53 -11.31
C GLY A 261 3.28 17.57 -10.02
N LEU A 262 2.77 18.75 -9.64
CA LEU A 262 2.04 18.91 -8.38
C LEU A 262 0.75 18.08 -8.33
N LEU A 263 -0.08 18.14 -9.37
CA LEU A 263 -1.31 17.34 -9.44
C LEU A 263 -1.05 15.83 -9.44
N TYR A 264 0.05 15.42 -10.08
CA TYR A 264 0.50 14.04 -10.08
C TYR A 264 0.94 13.61 -8.67
N ASP A 265 1.68 14.45 -7.96
CA ASP A 265 2.09 14.19 -6.59
C ASP A 265 0.87 14.10 -5.65
N ALA A 266 -0.09 15.02 -5.77
CA ALA A 266 -1.34 15.03 -5.01
C ALA A 266 -2.16 13.75 -5.24
N MET A 267 -2.36 13.36 -6.51
CA MET A 267 -3.07 12.14 -6.89
C MET A 267 -2.43 10.91 -6.26
N LEU A 268 -1.12 10.75 -6.42
CA LEU A 268 -0.42 9.59 -5.92
C LEU A 268 -0.38 9.54 -4.39
N HIS A 269 -0.16 10.66 -3.71
CA HIS A 269 -0.11 10.67 -2.25
C HIS A 269 -1.50 10.55 -1.63
N ALA A 270 -2.57 11.04 -2.28
CA ALA A 270 -3.93 10.73 -1.89
C ALA A 270 -4.17 9.20 -1.91
N VAL A 271 -3.74 8.49 -2.96
CA VAL A 271 -3.93 7.04 -3.02
C VAL A 271 -2.95 6.29 -2.11
N PHE A 272 -1.64 6.49 -2.22
CA PHE A 272 -0.66 5.72 -1.46
C PHE A 272 -0.63 6.09 0.03
N LEU A 273 -0.56 7.37 0.40
CA LEU A 273 -0.59 7.74 1.82
C LEU A 273 -2.01 7.77 2.35
N GLY A 274 -2.93 8.41 1.65
CA GLY A 274 -4.29 8.59 2.14
C GLY A 274 -5.07 7.29 2.22
N PHE A 275 -5.09 6.49 1.15
CA PHE A 275 -5.82 5.22 1.12
C PHE A 275 -4.96 4.05 1.60
N VAL A 276 -3.79 3.79 1.00
CA VAL A 276 -3.01 2.57 1.30
C VAL A 276 -2.42 2.58 2.71
N ILE A 277 -1.79 3.66 3.17
CA ILE A 277 -1.27 3.71 4.55
C ILE A 277 -2.40 3.68 5.58
N SER A 278 -3.56 4.28 5.32
CA SER A 278 -4.73 4.12 6.21
C SER A 278 -5.17 2.65 6.31
N MET A 279 -5.05 1.88 5.23
CA MET A 279 -5.29 0.43 5.25
C MET A 279 -4.23 -0.32 6.06
N VAL A 280 -2.96 0.06 5.94
CA VAL A 280 -1.89 -0.46 6.81
C VAL A 280 -2.19 -0.19 8.27
N PHE A 281 -2.61 1.03 8.63
CA PHE A 281 -2.98 1.37 10.01
C PHE A 281 -4.17 0.54 10.50
N ALA A 282 -5.20 0.36 9.68
CA ALA A 282 -6.35 -0.48 10.01
C ALA A 282 -5.91 -1.93 10.29
N HIS A 283 -5.05 -2.49 9.45
CA HIS A 283 -4.70 -3.91 9.52
C HIS A 283 -3.51 -4.24 10.41
N ALA A 284 -2.69 -3.25 10.79
CA ALA A 284 -1.50 -3.44 11.62
C ALA A 284 -1.74 -4.28 12.89
N PRO A 285 -2.80 -4.06 13.69
CA PRO A 285 -3.10 -4.90 14.86
C PRO A 285 -3.23 -6.39 14.54
N VAL A 286 -3.73 -6.72 13.34
CA VAL A 286 -3.96 -8.10 12.89
C VAL A 286 -2.72 -8.67 12.20
N ILE A 287 -2.13 -7.92 11.27
CA ILE A 287 -0.98 -8.37 10.45
C ILE A 287 0.24 -8.60 11.33
N PHE A 288 0.63 -7.62 12.15
CA PHE A 288 1.82 -7.78 13.00
C PHE A 288 1.63 -8.93 14.00
N SER A 289 0.42 -9.09 14.54
CA SER A 289 0.11 -10.22 15.41
C SER A 289 0.24 -11.57 14.70
N ALA A 290 -0.26 -11.68 13.47
CA ALA A 290 -0.19 -12.91 12.69
C ALA A 290 1.24 -13.24 12.21
N VAL A 291 2.02 -12.23 11.82
CA VAL A 291 3.39 -12.39 11.32
C VAL A 291 4.35 -12.72 12.46
N LEU A 292 4.33 -11.92 13.53
CA LEU A 292 5.27 -12.04 14.65
C LEU A 292 4.81 -13.07 15.69
N GLY A 293 3.55 -13.50 15.66
CA GLY A 293 2.98 -14.42 16.64
C GLY A 293 2.84 -13.81 18.04
N LEU A 294 2.84 -12.48 18.14
CA LEU A 294 2.75 -11.72 19.38
C LEU A 294 1.45 -10.90 19.39
N PRO A 295 0.63 -10.96 20.45
CA PRO A 295 -0.61 -10.21 20.48
C PRO A 295 -0.35 -8.70 20.54
N LEU A 296 -0.87 -7.96 19.56
CA LEU A 296 -0.87 -6.50 19.56
C LEU A 296 -2.18 -5.97 20.16
N GLU A 297 -2.09 -5.31 21.32
CA GLU A 297 -3.26 -4.71 21.96
C GLU A 297 -3.60 -3.34 21.40
N TYR A 298 -4.87 -3.15 21.05
CA TYR A 298 -5.36 -1.85 20.68
C TYR A 298 -5.30 -0.86 21.86
N ARG A 299 -4.79 0.35 21.60
CA ARG A 299 -4.80 1.48 22.55
C ARG A 299 -5.38 2.73 21.88
N PRO A 300 -6.12 3.59 22.61
CA PRO A 300 -6.67 4.83 22.05
C PRO A 300 -5.62 5.75 21.40
N ALA A 301 -4.37 5.70 21.87
CA ALA A 301 -3.23 6.43 21.29
C ALA A 301 -3.01 6.14 19.79
N PHE A 302 -3.55 5.03 19.24
CA PHE A 302 -3.46 4.73 17.82
C PHE A 302 -4.20 5.77 16.95
N TYR A 303 -5.21 6.47 17.49
CA TYR A 303 -5.84 7.57 16.76
C TYR A 303 -4.89 8.74 16.50
N LEU A 304 -3.78 8.87 17.24
CA LEU A 304 -2.83 9.95 17.07
C LEU A 304 -2.16 9.91 15.69
N HIS A 305 -1.64 8.75 15.27
CA HIS A 305 -0.98 8.65 13.97
C HIS A 305 -1.97 8.75 12.80
N VAL A 306 -3.22 8.31 13.00
CA VAL A 306 -4.30 8.46 12.01
C VAL A 306 -4.68 9.92 11.82
N GLY A 307 -4.93 10.63 12.92
CA GLY A 307 -5.24 12.06 12.89
C GLY A 307 -4.08 12.88 12.31
N ALA A 308 -2.86 12.58 12.74
CA ALA A 308 -1.65 13.21 12.20
C ALA A 308 -1.56 13.01 10.69
N LEU A 309 -1.68 11.77 10.19
CA LEU A 309 -1.61 11.46 8.76
C LEU A 309 -2.67 12.22 7.95
N HIS A 310 -3.93 12.22 8.40
CA HIS A 310 -4.99 12.88 7.65
C HIS A 310 -4.82 14.40 7.62
N VAL A 311 -4.48 15.03 8.74
CA VAL A 311 -4.24 16.48 8.80
C VAL A 311 -3.03 16.85 7.94
N SER A 312 -1.92 16.12 8.07
CA SER A 312 -0.71 16.40 7.28
C SER A 312 -0.93 16.18 5.78
N LEU A 313 -1.74 15.18 5.40
CA LEU A 313 -2.06 14.91 4.01
C LEU A 313 -3.00 15.96 3.42
N ILE A 314 -3.93 16.51 4.20
CA ILE A 314 -4.73 17.68 3.78
C ILE A 314 -3.79 18.85 3.49
N LEU A 315 -2.89 19.18 4.41
CA LEU A 315 -1.91 20.26 4.19
C LEU A 315 -1.08 20.02 2.94
N ARG A 316 -0.65 18.78 2.71
CA ARG A 316 0.12 18.42 1.52
C ARG A 316 -0.67 18.65 0.24
N VAL A 317 -1.83 18.00 0.12
CA VAL A 317 -2.65 18.01 -1.10
C VAL A 317 -3.17 19.41 -1.40
N VAL A 318 -3.57 20.19 -0.39
CA VAL A 318 -3.94 21.59 -0.60
C VAL A 318 -2.74 22.41 -1.10
N GLY A 319 -1.54 22.17 -0.57
CA GLY A 319 -0.31 22.79 -1.04
C GLY A 319 0.13 22.37 -2.45
N ASP A 320 -0.33 21.21 -2.94
CA ASP A 320 -0.15 20.78 -4.33
C ASP A 320 -1.18 21.42 -5.29
N LEU A 321 -2.40 21.70 -4.81
CA LEU A 321 -3.49 22.25 -5.61
C LEU A 321 -3.47 23.78 -5.73
N VAL A 322 -2.79 24.46 -4.81
CA VAL A 322 -2.75 25.93 -4.74
C VAL A 322 -1.29 26.40 -4.79
N ASP A 323 -0.88 26.99 -5.91
CA ASP A 323 0.51 27.37 -6.18
C ASP A 323 1.13 28.27 -5.07
N SER A 324 0.35 29.21 -4.53
CA SER A 324 0.80 30.11 -3.45
C SER A 324 1.06 29.40 -2.12
N LEU A 325 0.57 28.18 -1.95
CA LEU A 325 0.69 27.37 -0.74
C LEU A 325 1.77 26.30 -0.86
N GLY A 326 2.74 26.43 -1.78
CA GLY A 326 3.81 25.46 -1.96
C GLY A 326 4.62 25.11 -0.68
N ARG A 327 4.67 26.00 0.33
CA ARG A 327 5.25 25.69 1.65
C ARG A 327 4.45 24.66 2.45
N TRP A 328 3.12 24.65 2.31
CA TRP A 328 2.24 23.68 2.97
C TRP A 328 2.52 22.26 2.49
N ARG A 329 2.84 22.09 1.21
CA ARG A 329 3.27 20.82 0.62
C ARG A 329 4.53 20.25 1.30
N VAL A 330 5.53 21.11 1.51
CA VAL A 330 6.82 20.73 2.13
C VAL A 330 6.63 20.31 3.59
N TRP A 331 5.90 21.12 4.37
CA TRP A 331 5.60 20.81 5.78
C TRP A 331 4.64 19.63 5.94
N GLY A 332 3.61 19.54 5.09
CA GLY A 332 2.69 18.39 5.06
C GLY A 332 3.41 17.08 4.76
N GLY A 333 4.42 17.10 3.88
CA GLY A 333 5.29 15.95 3.65
C GLY A 333 6.16 15.56 4.85
N LEU A 334 6.71 16.53 5.58
CA LEU A 334 7.43 16.26 6.84
C LEU A 334 6.49 15.65 7.88
N LEU A 335 5.31 16.23 8.06
CA LEU A 335 4.33 15.74 9.02
C LEU A 335 3.76 14.36 8.63
N ASN A 336 3.66 14.04 7.34
CA ASN A 336 3.36 12.68 6.87
C ASN A 336 4.44 11.68 7.36
N ALA A 337 5.72 12.03 7.23
CA ALA A 337 6.80 11.18 7.73
C ALA A 337 6.76 11.02 9.25
N VAL A 338 6.48 12.11 9.98
CA VAL A 338 6.26 12.07 11.43
C VAL A 338 5.08 11.17 11.80
N ALA A 339 3.96 11.23 11.09
CA ALA A 339 2.80 10.38 11.35
C ALA A 339 3.15 8.88 11.22
N LEU A 340 3.95 8.52 10.21
CA LEU A 340 4.45 7.16 10.01
C LEU A 340 5.41 6.73 11.13
N LEU A 341 6.31 7.60 11.59
CA LEU A 341 7.17 7.32 12.74
C LEU A 341 6.37 7.13 14.03
N VAL A 342 5.37 7.98 14.28
CA VAL A 342 4.45 7.86 15.42
C VAL A 342 3.66 6.55 15.36
N PHE A 343 3.29 6.10 14.16
CA PHE A 343 2.69 4.78 13.96
C PHE A 343 3.65 3.64 14.36
N LEU A 344 4.90 3.67 13.89
CA LEU A 344 5.91 2.65 14.21
C LEU A 344 6.20 2.61 15.72
N LEU A 345 6.35 3.78 16.36
CA LEU A 345 6.57 3.90 17.80
C LEU A 345 5.38 3.38 18.62
N ASN A 346 4.15 3.74 18.24
CA ASN A 346 2.95 3.24 18.93
C ASN A 346 2.82 1.72 18.81
N THR A 347 3.07 1.18 17.61
CA THR A 347 3.04 -0.26 17.34
C THR A 347 4.10 -0.99 18.16
N GLY A 348 5.36 -0.54 18.08
CA GLY A 348 6.47 -1.14 18.84
C GLY A 348 6.26 -1.08 20.36
N ARG A 349 5.81 0.07 20.88
CA ARG A 349 5.49 0.23 22.31
C ARG A 349 4.36 -0.71 22.75
N SER A 350 3.33 -0.86 21.91
CA SER A 350 2.23 -1.77 22.20
C SER A 350 2.67 -3.23 22.28
N MET A 351 3.64 -3.63 21.46
CA MET A 351 4.19 -4.98 21.49
C MET A 351 5.14 -5.19 22.68
N ALA A 352 6.00 -4.22 22.97
CA ALA A 352 6.98 -4.30 24.05
C ALA A 352 6.34 -4.37 25.44
N LEU A 353 5.31 -3.57 25.69
CA LEU A 353 4.63 -3.54 27.00
C LEU A 353 3.98 -4.88 27.36
N ARG A 354 3.54 -5.65 26.37
CA ARG A 354 2.94 -6.96 26.62
C ARG A 354 3.96 -8.09 26.66
N GLY A 355 5.10 -7.95 25.96
CA GLY A 355 6.25 -8.85 26.15
C GLY A 355 6.73 -8.89 27.60
N ASN A 356 6.54 -7.82 28.37
CA ASN A 356 6.87 -7.73 29.79
C ASN A 356 5.76 -8.22 30.75
N HIS A 357 4.56 -8.57 30.23
CA HIS A 357 3.43 -9.09 31.01
C HIS A 357 3.06 -10.52 30.59
N GLY A 358 4.02 -11.25 30.01
CA GLY A 358 3.85 -12.66 29.71
C GLY A 358 3.83 -13.50 30.98
N ASP A 359 2.65 -13.65 31.59
CA ASP A 359 2.38 -14.85 32.36
C ASP A 359 2.49 -16.06 31.42
N PRO A 360 3.12 -17.16 31.88
CA PRO A 360 3.23 -18.37 31.10
C PRO A 360 1.83 -18.97 30.87
N ILE A 361 1.50 -19.25 29.60
CA ILE A 361 0.40 -20.14 29.22
C ILE A 361 0.94 -21.57 29.24
#